data_AF-A0A9C8ZEE7-F1
#
_entry.id   AF-A0A9C8ZEE7-F1
#
_cell.length_a   1.000
_cell.length_b   1.000
_cell.length_c   1.000
_cell.angle_alpha   90.00
_cell.angle_beta   90.00
_cell.angle_gamma   90.00
#
_symmetry.space_group_name_H-M   'P 1'
#
loop_
_entity.id
_entity.type
_entity.pdbx_description
1 polymer ?
#
loop_
_entity_poly.entity_id
_entity_poly.type
_entity_poly.pdbx_seq_one_letter_code
_entity_poly.pdbx_strand_id
1 'polypeptide(L)'
;RFAQAKQLFAQKRYGQAAALLLPLAQQGYLDAQYSIGYMYHYGLGLPRNEKEAIRWITLAAARGHPLAREALARINTMEDRQGILAEPGRKR
;
A
#
# COMPACT_ATOMS: atom_id res chain seq x y z
N ARG A 1 10.99 14.07 -8.36
CA ARG A 1 9.61 13.57 -8.48
C ARG A 1 9.12 12.96 -7.16
N PHE A 2 9.78 11.93 -6.62
CA PHE A 2 9.37 11.33 -5.34
C PHE A 2 9.44 12.30 -4.14
N ALA A 3 10.53 13.07 -3.99
CA ALA A 3 10.67 14.06 -2.92
C ALA A 3 9.54 15.12 -2.94
N GLN A 4 9.15 15.57 -4.13
CA GLN A 4 8.03 16.51 -4.32
C GLN A 4 6.69 15.87 -3.94
N ALA A 5 6.48 14.61 -4.30
CA ALA A 5 5.29 13.87 -3.86
C ALA A 5 5.22 13.75 -2.34
N LYS A 6 6.35 13.49 -1.66
CA LYS A 6 6.44 13.51 -0.19
C LYS A 6 6.06 14.86 0.40
N GLN A 7 6.52 15.97 -0.19
CA GLN A 7 6.12 17.32 0.24
C GLN A 7 4.62 17.56 0.07
N LEU A 8 4.05 17.18 -1.08
CA LEU A 8 2.62 17.31 -1.34
C LEU A 8 1.80 16.45 -0.36
N PHE A 9 2.29 15.26 -0.03
CA PHE A 9 1.68 14.40 0.98
C PHE A 9 1.69 15.06 2.37
N ALA A 10 2.82 15.67 2.77
CA ALA A 10 2.91 16.42 4.02
C ALA A 10 1.98 17.65 4.03
N GLN A 11 1.75 18.27 2.87
CA GLN A 11 0.80 19.36 2.68
C GLN A 11 -0.67 18.89 2.58
N LYS A 12 -0.95 17.61 2.83
CA LYS A 12 -2.28 16.98 2.65
C LYS A 12 -2.84 17.09 1.22
N ARG A 13 -2.00 17.37 0.23
CA ARG A 13 -2.35 17.46 -1.20
C ARG A 13 -2.25 16.08 -1.84
N TYR A 14 -3.05 15.15 -1.33
CA TYR A 14 -2.96 13.73 -1.69
C TYR A 14 -3.23 13.45 -3.16
N GLY A 15 -4.19 14.12 -3.81
CA GLY A 15 -4.47 13.91 -5.24
C GLY A 15 -3.28 14.24 -6.14
N GLN A 16 -2.54 15.31 -5.83
CA GLN A 16 -1.33 15.68 -6.57
C GLN A 16 -0.16 14.77 -6.23
N ALA A 17 -0.02 14.36 -4.96
CA ALA A 17 0.96 13.37 -4.57
C ALA A 17 0.73 12.03 -5.33
N ALA A 18 -0.52 11.57 -5.41
CA ALA A 18 -0.89 10.35 -6.14
C ALA A 18 -0.49 10.44 -7.62
N ALA A 19 -0.81 11.55 -8.28
CA ALA A 19 -0.47 11.77 -9.69
C ALA A 19 1.04 11.68 -9.96
N LEU A 20 1.88 12.11 -9.01
CA LEU A 20 3.33 11.99 -9.11
C LEU A 20 3.87 10.60 -8.71
N LEU A 21 3.20 9.91 -7.78
CA LEU A 21 3.60 8.59 -7.28
C LEU A 21 3.19 7.46 -8.21
N LEU A 22 2.04 7.55 -8.89
CA LEU A 22 1.53 6.56 -9.85
C LEU A 22 2.57 6.17 -10.92
N PRO A 23 3.15 7.11 -11.69
CA PRO A 23 4.16 6.76 -12.69
C PRO A 23 5.43 6.20 -12.05
N LEU A 24 5.82 6.62 -10.84
CA LEU A 24 6.97 6.06 -10.13
C LEU A 24 6.70 4.61 -9.68
N ALA A 25 5.49 4.34 -9.19
CA ALA A 25 5.06 3.00 -8.79
C ALA A 25 5.03 2.05 -10.00
N GLN A 26 4.59 2.54 -11.16
CA GLN A 26 4.63 1.81 -12.43
C GLN A 26 6.07 1.56 -12.92
N GLN A 27 6.99 2.50 -12.70
CA GLN A 27 8.42 2.32 -12.98
C GLN A 27 9.12 1.32 -12.02
N GLY A 28 8.42 0.84 -11.00
CA GLY A 28 8.97 -0.13 -10.05
C GLY A 28 9.63 0.49 -8.83
N TYR A 29 9.45 1.79 -8.55
CA TYR A 29 9.92 2.39 -7.30
C TYR A 29 9.16 1.81 -6.12
N LEU A 30 9.88 1.10 -5.25
CA LEU A 30 9.31 0.39 -4.11
C LEU A 30 8.60 1.32 -3.13
N ASP A 31 9.21 2.46 -2.80
CA ASP A 31 8.60 3.46 -1.93
C ASP A 31 7.31 4.04 -2.52
N ALA A 32 7.26 4.20 -3.85
CA ALA A 32 6.09 4.72 -4.54
C ALA A 32 4.96 3.68 -4.58
N GLN A 33 5.30 2.42 -4.84
CA GLN A 33 4.34 1.31 -4.77
C GLN A 33 3.73 1.19 -3.37
N TYR A 34 4.56 1.24 -2.33
CA TYR A 34 4.07 1.27 -0.94
C TYR A 34 3.16 2.48 -0.68
N SER A 35 3.60 3.68 -1.09
CA SER A 35 2.82 4.91 -0.88
C SER A 35 1.47 4.89 -1.59
N ILE A 36 1.43 4.42 -2.84
CA ILE A 36 0.18 4.25 -3.59
C ILE A 36 -0.73 3.23 -2.90
N GLY A 37 -0.17 2.11 -2.45
CA GLY A 37 -0.93 1.11 -1.70
C GLY A 37 -1.53 1.68 -0.41
N TYR A 38 -0.75 2.45 0.34
CA TYR A 38 -1.23 3.16 1.53
C TYR A 38 -2.34 4.16 1.19
N MET A 39 -2.20 4.91 0.10
CA MET A 39 -3.21 5.87 -0.35
C MET A 39 -4.52 5.19 -0.77
N TYR A 40 -4.46 4.04 -1.43
CA TYR A 40 -5.65 3.23 -1.73
C TYR A 40 -6.29 2.64 -0.46
N HIS A 41 -5.50 2.26 0.55
CA HIS A 41 -6.04 1.69 1.79
C HIS A 41 -6.85 2.73 2.59
N TYR A 42 -6.33 3.96 2.68
CA TYR A 42 -6.96 5.06 3.44
C TYR A 42 -7.83 5.99 2.61
N GLY A 43 -7.89 5.83 1.28
CA GLY A 43 -8.65 6.72 0.39
C GLY A 43 -8.06 8.14 0.29
N LEU A 44 -6.72 8.27 0.33
CA LEU A 44 -6.04 9.55 0.33
C LEU A 44 -5.79 10.04 -1.09
N GLY A 45 -6.69 10.90 -1.61
CA GLY A 45 -6.57 11.44 -2.98
C GLY A 45 -6.76 10.40 -4.10
N LEU A 46 -7.00 9.15 -3.72
CA LEU A 46 -7.40 8.03 -4.54
C LEU A 46 -8.66 7.42 -3.92
N PRO A 47 -9.55 6.80 -4.70
CA PRO A 47 -10.70 6.09 -4.15
C PRO A 47 -10.22 4.94 -3.26
N ARG A 48 -10.84 4.76 -2.10
CA ARG A 48 -10.48 3.67 -1.19
C ARG A 48 -10.71 2.32 -1.88
N ASN A 49 -9.65 1.52 -1.98
CA ASN A 49 -9.71 0.20 -2.60
C ASN A 49 -8.68 -0.72 -1.95
N GLU A 50 -9.13 -1.58 -1.05
CA GLU A 50 -8.23 -2.46 -0.31
C GLU A 50 -7.56 -3.52 -1.19
N LYS A 51 -8.26 -4.01 -2.23
CA LYS A 51 -7.67 -4.98 -3.17
C LYS A 51 -6.48 -4.39 -3.91
N GLU A 52 -6.63 -3.18 -4.45
CA GLU A 52 -5.53 -2.48 -5.10
C GLU A 52 -4.43 -2.11 -4.10
N ALA A 53 -4.80 -1.69 -2.87
CA ALA A 53 -3.82 -1.40 -1.82
C ALA A 53 -2.91 -2.60 -1.54
N ILE A 54 -3.51 -3.78 -1.31
CA ILE A 54 -2.80 -5.03 -1.06
C ILE A 54 -1.92 -5.40 -2.24
N ARG A 55 -2.41 -5.24 -3.48
CA ARG A 55 -1.64 -5.53 -4.69
C ARG A 55 -0.37 -4.68 -4.76
N TRP A 56 -0.47 -3.38 -4.56
CA TRP A 56 0.68 -2.46 -4.60
C TRP A 56 1.66 -2.71 -3.44
N ILE A 57 1.16 -2.95 -2.23
CA ILE A 57 1.99 -3.28 -1.06
C ILE A 57 2.69 -4.63 -1.27
N THR A 58 2.00 -5.63 -1.82
CA THR A 58 2.57 -6.95 -2.12
C THR A 58 3.69 -6.85 -3.14
N LEU A 59 3.53 -6.06 -4.20
CA LEU A 59 4.58 -5.83 -5.19
C LEU A 59 5.85 -5.26 -4.56
N ALA A 60 5.71 -4.27 -3.68
CA ALA A 60 6.84 -3.67 -2.97
C ALA A 60 7.47 -4.67 -1.98
N ALA A 61 6.64 -5.40 -1.22
CA ALA A 61 7.08 -6.38 -0.24
C ALA A 61 7.84 -7.56 -0.89
N ALA A 62 7.36 -8.04 -2.05
CA ALA A 62 7.98 -9.12 -2.81
C ALA A 62 9.39 -8.75 -3.30
N ARG A 63 9.67 -7.46 -3.50
CA ARG A 63 10.98 -6.93 -3.87
C ARG A 63 11.83 -6.50 -2.65
N GLY A 64 11.42 -6.88 -1.44
CA GLY A 64 12.18 -6.66 -0.22
C GLY A 64 12.00 -5.28 0.43
N HIS A 65 10.95 -4.51 0.06
CA HIS A 65 10.71 -3.22 0.70
C HIS A 65 10.28 -3.42 2.17
N PRO A 66 11.03 -2.89 3.16
CA PRO A 66 10.84 -3.23 4.57
C PRO A 66 9.47 -2.79 5.09
N LEU A 67 9.07 -1.55 4.82
CA LEU A 67 7.77 -1.01 5.25
C LEU A 67 6.59 -1.72 4.57
N ALA A 68 6.78 -2.18 3.34
CA ALA A 68 5.73 -2.90 2.62
C ALA A 68 5.58 -4.33 3.16
N ARG A 69 6.69 -4.98 3.50
CA ARG A 69 6.69 -6.31 4.14
C ARG A 69 5.99 -6.25 5.50
N GLU A 70 6.28 -5.23 6.30
CA GLU A 70 5.60 -5.00 7.58
C GLU A 70 4.11 -4.71 7.38
N ALA A 71 3.76 -3.84 6.44
CA ALA A 71 2.38 -3.53 6.15
C ALA A 71 1.60 -4.75 5.63
N LEU A 72 2.19 -5.56 4.75
CA LEU A 72 1.60 -6.79 4.27
C LEU A 72 1.41 -7.81 5.40
N ALA A 73 2.41 -7.97 6.27
CA ALA A 73 2.27 -8.81 7.45
C ALA A 73 1.12 -8.35 8.33
N ARG A 74 1.01 -7.04 8.60
CA ARG A 74 -0.11 -6.46 9.35
C ARG A 74 -1.45 -6.69 8.66
N ILE A 75 -1.53 -6.54 7.33
CA ILE A 75 -2.77 -6.79 6.59
C ILE A 75 -3.17 -8.26 6.70
N ASN A 76 -2.24 -9.19 6.48
CA ASN A 76 -2.49 -10.62 6.62
C ASN A 76 -2.88 -11.01 8.06
N THR A 77 -2.27 -10.38 9.07
CA THR A 77 -2.62 -10.60 10.48
C THR A 77 -3.97 -9.95 10.84
N MET A 78 -4.34 -8.83 10.21
CA MET A 78 -5.67 -8.22 10.37
C MET A 78 -6.74 -9.06 9.69
N GLU A 79 -6.46 -9.65 8.51
CA GLU A 79 -7.32 -10.65 7.87
C GLU A 79 -7.44 -11.90 8.75
N ASP A 80 -6.34 -12.38 9.34
CA ASP A 80 -6.37 -13.49 10.30
C ASP A 80 -7.21 -13.13 11.52
N ARG A 81 -7.10 -11.91 12.07
CA ARG A 81 -7.96 -11.42 13.18
C ARG A 81 -9.43 -11.24 12.79
N GLN A 82 -9.72 -10.75 11.59
CA GLN A 82 -11.09 -10.73 11.05
C GLN A 82 -11.58 -12.18 10.79
N GLY A 83 -10.64 -13.09 10.54
CA GLY A 83 -10.80 -14.53 10.39
C GLY A 83 -10.71 -15.34 11.69
N ILE A 84 -10.47 -14.74 12.88
CA ILE A 84 -10.73 -15.44 14.15
C ILE A 84 -12.26 -15.57 14.36
N LEU A 85 -13.06 -14.86 13.54
CA LEU A 85 -14.49 -15.15 13.32
C LEU A 85 -14.75 -16.04 12.09
N ALA A 86 -13.73 -16.51 11.39
CA ALA A 86 -13.82 -17.40 10.24
C ALA A 86 -12.57 -18.30 10.08
N GLU A 87 -12.42 -19.30 10.96
CA GLU A 87 -11.60 -20.46 10.61
C GLU A 87 -12.25 -21.18 9.40
N PRO A 88 -11.48 -21.59 8.39
CA PRO A 88 -11.19 -23.02 8.34
C PRO A 88 -9.77 -23.35 7.84
N GLY A 89 -9.06 -24.13 8.63
CA GLY A 89 -8.13 -25.17 8.15
C GLY A 89 -6.93 -24.71 7.31
N ARG A 90 -5.83 -24.36 7.98
CA ARG A 90 -4.50 -24.64 7.41
C ARG A 90 -4.40 -26.13 7.14
N LYS A 91 -4.55 -26.53 5.88
CA LYS A 91 -4.21 -27.90 5.46
C LYS A 91 -2.71 -28.09 5.68
N ARG A 92 -2.41 -29.14 6.43
CA ARG A 92 -1.09 -29.72 6.65
C ARG A 92 -0.47 -30.19 5.34
#